data_AF-A0A7V0V682-F1
#
_entry.id   AF-A0A7V0V682-F1
#
_cell.length_a   1.000
_cell.length_b   1.000
_cell.length_c   1.000
_cell.angle_alpha   90.00
_cell.angle_beta   90.00
_cell.angle_gamma   90.00
#
_symmetry.space_group_name_H-M   'P 1'
#
loop_
_entity.id
_entity.type
_entity.pdbx_description
1 polymer ?
#
loop_
_entity_poly.entity_id
_entity_poly.type
_entity_poly.pdbx_seq_one_letter_code
_entity_poly.pdbx_strand_id
1 'polypeptide(L)'
;RKYSIDTGSKSSGGDLSWKDKDMYVKEFADACWSLEPGQLSEPVKTQYGYHIIKLIDKKPARQKTFSEVESQIKEKLVLAKKQELFNKWYSDIKKKAVIKIYLKQPQQTPTAPTPGAPSGNGNTQGQ
;
A
#
# COMPACT_ATOMS: atom_id res chain seq x y z
N ARG A 1 5.68 25.56 -12.31
CA ARG A 1 4.30 25.42 -11.78
C ARG A 1 3.21 25.13 -12.83
N LYS A 2 3.44 25.26 -14.15
CA LYS A 2 2.40 25.13 -15.20
C LYS A 2 2.16 23.73 -15.81
N TYR A 3 2.94 22.69 -15.46
CA TYR A 3 2.89 21.39 -16.18
C TYR A 3 2.72 20.14 -15.30
N SER A 4 2.44 20.28 -13.99
CA SER A 4 2.24 19.09 -13.13
C SER A 4 0.80 18.56 -13.25
N ILE A 5 0.67 17.29 -13.61
CA ILE A 5 -0.58 16.52 -13.69
C ILE A 5 -0.87 15.71 -12.42
N ASP A 6 0.07 15.66 -11.47
CA ASP A 6 -0.12 14.95 -10.19
C ASP A 6 -1.03 15.77 -9.27
N THR A 7 -2.29 15.36 -9.16
CA THR A 7 -3.30 16.02 -8.32
C THR A 7 -2.98 16.01 -6.84
N GLY A 8 -2.15 15.07 -6.35
CA GLY A 8 -1.81 14.95 -4.93
C GLY A 8 -0.77 15.98 -4.46
N SER A 9 0.14 16.39 -5.34
CA SER A 9 1.25 17.30 -5.00
C SER A 9 1.16 18.67 -5.70
N LYS A 10 0.26 18.83 -6.69
CA LYS A 10 0.10 20.07 -7.47
C LYS A 10 -0.18 21.31 -6.61
N SER A 11 -0.98 21.19 -5.56
CA SER A 11 -1.27 22.28 -4.61
C SER A 11 -0.06 22.66 -3.74
N SER A 12 0.82 21.71 -3.47
CA SER A 12 2.05 21.90 -2.67
C SER A 12 3.30 22.13 -3.53
N GLY A 13 3.13 22.41 -4.83
CA GLY A 13 4.24 22.70 -5.74
C GLY A 13 5.08 21.48 -6.14
N GLY A 14 4.57 20.27 -5.96
CA GLY A 14 5.28 19.02 -6.24
C GLY A 14 6.02 18.43 -5.02
N ASP A 15 5.82 19.00 -3.82
CA ASP A 15 6.38 18.42 -2.60
C ASP A 15 5.65 17.13 -2.23
N LEU A 16 6.43 16.06 -2.06
CA LEU A 16 5.92 14.73 -1.70
C LEU A 16 6.13 14.41 -0.21
N SER A 17 6.69 15.34 0.57
CA SER A 17 7.11 15.17 1.96
C SER A 17 8.04 13.97 2.18
N TRP A 18 8.41 13.70 3.44
CA TRP A 18 9.19 12.52 3.78
C TRP A 18 8.39 11.25 3.52
N LYS A 19 8.83 10.46 2.53
CA LYS A 19 8.21 9.19 2.15
C LYS A 19 9.25 8.09 2.06
N ASP A 20 8.84 6.89 2.43
CA ASP A 20 9.65 5.69 2.28
C ASP A 20 9.71 5.26 0.82
N LYS A 21 10.78 4.54 0.46
CA LYS A 21 11.00 4.01 -0.91
C LYS A 21 9.79 3.21 -1.41
N ASP A 22 9.17 2.45 -0.50
CA ASP A 22 8.09 1.52 -0.79
C ASP A 22 6.77 2.21 -1.16
N MET A 23 6.68 3.52 -0.95
CA MET A 23 5.51 4.32 -1.35
C MET A 23 5.51 4.69 -2.83
N TYR A 24 6.59 4.41 -3.56
CA TYR A 24 6.75 4.75 -4.97
C TYR A 24 6.90 3.53 -5.86
N VAL A 25 6.57 3.69 -7.14
CA VAL A 25 6.90 2.68 -8.17
C VAL A 25 8.40 2.53 -8.30
N LYS A 26 8.84 1.33 -8.70
CA LYS A 26 10.25 0.95 -8.71
C LYS A 26 11.11 1.95 -9.49
N GLU A 27 10.64 2.39 -10.66
CA GLU A 27 11.36 3.30 -11.55
C GLU A 27 11.57 4.68 -10.90
N PHE A 28 10.54 5.19 -10.21
CA PHE A 28 10.61 6.46 -9.49
C PHE A 28 11.53 6.36 -8.27
N ALA A 29 11.35 5.28 -7.48
CA ALA A 29 12.17 5.02 -6.31
C ALA A 29 13.66 4.92 -6.69
N ASP A 30 14.00 4.13 -7.70
CA ASP A 30 15.39 3.91 -8.08
C ASP A 30 16.05 5.21 -8.57
N ALA A 31 15.34 6.03 -9.35
CA ALA A 31 15.81 7.35 -9.74
C ALA A 31 16.03 8.30 -8.55
N CYS A 32 15.12 8.31 -7.56
CA CYS A 32 15.32 9.07 -6.32
C CYS A 32 16.58 8.63 -5.56
N TRP A 33 16.85 7.32 -5.51
CA TRP A 33 17.98 6.78 -4.74
C TRP A 33 19.32 6.93 -5.45
N SER A 34 19.35 7.01 -6.78
CA SER A 34 20.54 7.31 -7.57
C SER A 34 20.96 8.78 -7.54
N LEU A 35 20.05 9.68 -7.17
CA LEU A 35 20.34 11.12 -7.07
C LEU A 35 21.05 11.48 -5.76
N GLU A 36 21.86 12.53 -5.84
CA GLU A 36 22.38 13.23 -4.67
C GLU A 36 21.41 14.33 -4.20
N PRO A 37 21.39 14.66 -2.89
CA PRO A 37 20.58 15.78 -2.39
C PRO A 37 20.86 17.08 -3.15
N GLY A 38 19.82 17.72 -3.63
CA GLY A 38 19.87 18.93 -4.47
C GLY A 38 19.82 18.65 -5.98
N GLN A 39 20.07 17.42 -6.43
CA GLN A 39 20.16 17.06 -7.84
C GLN A 39 18.79 16.84 -8.49
N LEU A 40 18.71 17.12 -9.80
CA LEU A 40 17.55 16.84 -10.65
C LEU A 40 17.77 15.54 -11.45
N SER A 41 16.74 14.71 -11.60
CA SER A 41 16.79 13.54 -12.47
C SER A 41 16.61 13.90 -13.93
N GLU A 42 17.08 13.01 -14.80
CA GLU A 42 16.57 12.90 -16.16
C GLU A 42 15.07 12.51 -16.16
N PRO A 43 14.34 12.69 -17.27
CA PRO A 43 12.93 12.30 -17.36
C PRO A 43 12.73 10.80 -17.09
N VAL A 44 12.12 10.48 -15.94
CA VAL A 44 11.83 9.10 -15.53
C VAL A 44 10.49 8.68 -16.09
N LYS A 45 10.47 7.63 -16.91
CA LYS A 45 9.23 7.03 -17.41
C LYS A 45 8.67 6.06 -16.38
N THR A 46 7.42 6.26 -15.98
CA THR A 46 6.65 5.34 -15.15
C THR A 46 5.32 5.00 -15.83
N GLN A 47 4.54 4.09 -15.23
CA GLN A 47 3.17 3.82 -15.65
C GLN A 47 2.24 5.06 -15.60
N TYR A 48 2.63 6.09 -14.84
CA TYR A 48 1.88 7.34 -14.69
C TYR A 48 2.34 8.46 -15.64
N GLY A 49 3.32 8.18 -16.51
CA GLY A 49 3.86 9.13 -17.48
C GLY A 49 5.33 9.46 -17.22
N TYR A 50 5.72 10.70 -17.51
CA TYR A 50 7.09 11.17 -17.32
C TYR A 50 7.20 12.06 -16.10
N HIS A 51 8.21 11.80 -15.27
CA HIS A 51 8.47 12.52 -14.03
C HIS A 51 9.87 13.12 -14.06
N ILE A 52 9.98 14.38 -13.65
CA ILE A 52 11.26 15.05 -13.37
C ILE A 52 11.33 15.18 -11.86
N ILE A 53 12.36 14.59 -11.25
CA ILE A 53 12.48 14.43 -9.81
C ILE A 53 13.58 15.36 -9.32
N LYS A 54 13.32 16.10 -8.24
CA LYS A 54 14.37 16.81 -7.51
C LYS A 54 14.50 16.18 -6.14
N LEU A 55 15.67 15.62 -5.83
CA LEU A 55 15.92 15.12 -4.48
C LEU A 55 16.24 16.33 -3.59
N ILE A 56 15.45 16.55 -2.53
CA ILE A 56 15.70 17.66 -1.59
C ILE A 56 16.67 17.21 -0.51
N ASP A 57 16.39 16.06 0.10
CA ASP A 57 17.19 15.50 1.19
C ASP A 57 16.98 13.98 1.26
N LYS A 58 17.95 13.26 1.83
CA LYS A 58 18.00 11.80 1.89
C LYS A 58 18.37 11.35 3.30
N LYS A 59 17.42 10.73 3.99
CA LYS A 59 17.68 10.13 5.30
C LYS A 59 18.22 8.70 5.12
N PRO A 60 19.37 8.35 5.72
CA PRO A 60 19.85 6.98 5.68
C PRO A 60 18.87 6.05 6.39
N ALA A 61 18.77 4.81 5.89
CA ALA A 61 17.98 3.78 6.54
C ALA A 61 18.54 3.55 7.96
N ARG A 62 17.73 3.83 8.97
CA ARG A 62 18.05 3.55 10.38
C ARG A 62 17.06 2.51 10.89
N GLN A 63 17.55 1.53 11.64
CA GLN A 63 16.68 0.69 12.45
C GLN A 63 16.01 1.57 13.50
N LYS A 64 14.69 1.77 13.37
CA LYS A 64 13.88 2.39 14.42
C LYS A 64 13.96 1.51 15.66
N THR A 65 14.18 2.12 16.81
CA THR A 65 14.20 1.41 18.09
C THR A 65 12.80 0.91 18.43
N PHE A 66 12.70 -0.14 19.26
CA PHE A 66 11.40 -0.68 19.68
C PHE A 66 10.48 0.39 20.26
N SER A 67 11.02 1.31 21.06
CA SER A 67 10.28 2.43 21.67
C SER A 67 9.61 3.34 20.63
N GLU A 68 10.26 3.60 19.49
CA GLU A 68 9.71 4.46 18.43
C GLU A 68 8.58 3.80 17.63
N VAL A 69 8.53 2.46 17.61
CA VAL A 69 7.55 1.69 16.82
C VAL A 69 6.52 0.95 17.67
N GLU A 70 6.66 0.97 19.00
CA GLU A 70 5.80 0.21 19.92
C GLU A 70 4.31 0.51 19.70
N SER A 71 3.93 1.79 19.65
CA SER A 71 2.53 2.18 19.43
C SER A 71 2.00 1.67 18.09
N GLN A 72 2.79 1.78 17.02
CA GLN A 72 2.39 1.31 15.68
C GLN A 72 2.26 -0.21 15.63
N ILE A 73 3.17 -0.94 16.27
CA ILE A 73 3.12 -2.41 16.37
C ILE A 73 1.90 -2.83 17.19
N LYS A 74 1.66 -2.18 18.33
CA LYS A 74 0.52 -2.48 19.21
C LYS A 74 -0.80 -2.27 18.48
N GLU A 75 -0.98 -1.15 17.78
CA GLU A 75 -2.17 -0.90 16.98
C GLU A 75 -2.40 -1.96 15.90
N LYS A 76 -1.35 -2.31 15.16
CA LYS A 76 -1.42 -3.39 14.14
C LYS A 76 -1.81 -4.72 14.75
N LEU A 77 -1.21 -5.12 15.87
CA LEU A 77 -1.52 -6.38 16.56
C LEU A 77 -2.94 -6.40 17.11
N VAL A 78 -3.39 -5.29 17.70
CA VAL A 78 -4.76 -5.17 18.21
C VAL A 78 -5.77 -5.27 17.07
N LEU A 79 -5.52 -4.61 15.94
CA LEU A 79 -6.38 -4.69 14.76
C LEU A 79 -6.44 -6.11 14.21
N ALA A 80 -5.28 -6.76 14.04
CA ALA A 80 -5.20 -8.15 13.57
C ALA A 80 -5.97 -9.10 14.49
N LYS A 81 -5.80 -8.96 15.81
CA LYS A 81 -6.50 -9.80 16.79
C LYS A 81 -8.01 -9.56 16.79
N LYS A 82 -8.44 -8.30 16.66
CA LYS A 82 -9.87 -7.96 16.52
C LYS A 82 -10.48 -8.62 15.28
N GLN A 83 -9.77 -8.57 14.15
CA GLN A 83 -10.25 -9.14 12.89
C GLN A 83 -10.35 -10.68 12.95
N GLU A 84 -9.36 -11.33 13.57
CA GLU A 84 -9.39 -12.77 13.84
C GLU A 84 -10.60 -13.17 14.71
N LEU A 85 -10.80 -12.47 15.83
CA LEU A 85 -11.92 -12.73 16.73
C LEU A 85 -13.27 -12.46 16.07
N PHE A 86 -13.37 -11.38 15.29
CA PHE A 86 -14.57 -11.05 14.54
C PHE A 86 -14.90 -12.13 13.51
N ASN A 87 -13.92 -12.60 12.73
CA ASN A 87 -14.12 -13.66 11.75
C ASN A 87 -14.57 -14.97 12.40
N LYS A 88 -13.98 -15.31 13.56
CA LYS A 88 -14.38 -16.48 14.34
C LYS A 88 -15.83 -16.36 14.82
N TRP A 89 -16.17 -15.25 15.48
CA TRP A 89 -17.53 -14.96 15.95
C TRP A 89 -18.56 -14.94 14.81
N TYR A 90 -18.22 -14.31 13.70
CA TYR A 90 -19.06 -14.23 12.50
C TYR A 90 -19.32 -15.62 11.90
N SER A 91 -18.29 -16.46 11.80
CA SER A 91 -18.42 -17.84 11.33
C SER A 91 -19.33 -18.66 12.25
N ASP A 92 -19.20 -18.48 13.57
CA ASP A 92 -20.01 -19.20 14.56
C ASP A 92 -21.48 -18.78 14.51
N ILE A 93 -21.78 -17.48 14.35
CA ILE A 93 -23.15 -17.00 14.14
C ILE A 93 -23.72 -17.51 12.82
N LYS A 94 -22.95 -17.43 11.73
CA LYS A 94 -23.39 -17.89 10.41
C LYS A 94 -23.76 -19.37 10.42
N LYS A 95 -22.98 -20.21 11.12
CA LYS A 95 -23.28 -21.65 11.27
C LYS A 95 -24.53 -21.93 12.10
N LYS A 96 -24.80 -21.10 13.12
CA LYS A 96 -25.97 -21.24 14.01
C LYS A 96 -27.23 -20.62 13.44
N ALA A 97 -27.13 -19.72 12.48
CA ALA A 97 -28.26 -19.02 11.89
C ALA A 97 -28.85 -19.80 10.71
N VAL A 98 -30.18 -19.99 10.70
CA VAL A 98 -30.92 -20.45 9.53
C VAL A 98 -31.12 -19.27 8.58
N ILE A 99 -30.18 -19.06 7.66
CA ILE A 99 -30.24 -17.97 6.67
C ILE A 99 -31.13 -18.42 5.51
N LYS A 100 -32.37 -17.91 5.44
CA LYS A 100 -33.24 -18.06 4.26
C LYS A 100 -33.14 -16.81 3.39
N ILE A 101 -32.48 -16.94 2.25
CA ILE A 101 -32.34 -15.88 1.24
C ILE A 101 -33.54 -16.00 0.29
N TYR A 102 -34.50 -15.08 0.39
CA TYR A 102 -35.73 -15.08 -0.42
C TYR A 102 -35.65 -14.27 -1.72
N LEU A 103 -34.50 -13.62 -1.96
CA LEU A 103 -34.24 -12.90 -3.21
C LEU A 103 -33.39 -13.79 -4.11
N LYS A 104 -33.85 -13.98 -5.36
CA LYS A 104 -33.03 -14.58 -6.42
C LYS A 104 -31.82 -13.67 -6.59
N GLN A 105 -30.67 -14.06 -6.04
CA GLN A 105 -29.45 -13.30 -6.22
C GLN A 105 -29.20 -13.21 -7.73
N PRO A 106 -28.94 -12.02 -8.30
CA PRO A 106 -28.32 -11.98 -9.60
C PRO A 106 -27.06 -12.86 -9.47
N GLN A 107 -26.98 -13.89 -10.32
CA GLN A 107 -25.85 -14.79 -10.39
C GLN A 107 -24.59 -13.92 -10.30
N GLN A 108 -23.78 -14.15 -9.26
CA GLN A 108 -22.45 -13.55 -9.22
C GLN A 108 -21.72 -14.17 -10.41
N THR A 109 -21.73 -13.47 -11.54
CA THR A 109 -20.82 -13.77 -12.64
C THR A 109 -19.43 -13.88 -12.02
N PRO A 110 -18.67 -14.94 -12.30
CA PRO A 110 -17.32 -15.07 -11.77
C PRO A 110 -16.60 -13.77 -12.10
N THR A 111 -16.28 -12.98 -11.07
CA THR A 111 -15.54 -11.74 -11.23
C THR A 111 -14.24 -12.15 -11.90
N ALA A 112 -14.08 -11.69 -13.15
CA ALA A 112 -12.84 -11.85 -13.89
C ALA A 112 -11.67 -11.49 -12.95
N PRO A 113 -10.56 -12.25 -12.96
CA PRO A 113 -9.43 -11.95 -12.10
C PRO A 113 -8.94 -10.54 -12.45
N THR A 114 -9.14 -9.58 -11.54
CA THR A 114 -8.45 -8.30 -11.58
C THR A 114 -6.95 -8.58 -11.59
N PRO A 115 -6.20 -8.23 -12.64
CA PRO A 115 -4.74 -8.35 -12.61
C PRO A 115 -4.22 -7.28 -11.64
N GLY A 116 -3.62 -7.70 -10.54
CA GLY A 116 -2.82 -6.81 -9.68
C GLY A 116 -3.35 -6.59 -8.26
N ALA A 117 -3.32 -7.63 -7.45
CA ALA A 117 -3.00 -7.48 -6.02
C ALA A 117 -1.87 -8.48 -5.72
N PRO A 118 -0.77 -8.08 -5.06
CA PRO A 118 0.39 -8.94 -4.85
C PRO A 118 -0.01 -10.15 -4.00
N SER A 119 0.16 -11.33 -4.58
CA SER A 119 0.12 -12.61 -3.88
C SER A 119 1.26 -12.64 -2.87
N GLY A 120 0.93 -12.69 -1.59
CA GLY A 120 1.87 -12.82 -0.49
C GLY A 120 1.34 -13.80 0.53
N ASN A 121 1.90 -15.02 0.47
CA ASN A 121 1.99 -16.04 1.52
C ASN A 121 0.83 -17.06 1.63
N GLY A 122 0.99 -18.16 0.89
CA GLY A 122 0.52 -19.48 1.30
C GLY A 122 1.72 -20.38 1.55
N ASN A 123 2.09 -20.55 2.82
CA ASN A 123 2.95 -21.64 3.26
C ASN A 123 2.06 -22.89 3.33
N THR A 124 2.30 -23.86 2.44
CA THR A 124 1.57 -25.13 2.38
C THR A 124 2.32 -26.16 3.20
N GLN A 125 1.73 -26.59 4.31
CA GLN A 125 2.12 -27.82 5.01
C GLN A 125 1.49 -29.02 4.29
N GLY A 126 2.31 -30.06 4.12
CA GLY A 126 2.14 -31.07 3.09
C GLY A 126 1.02 -32.09 3.24
N GLN A 127 0.92 -32.89 2.18
CA GLN A 127 0.90 -34.35 2.20
C GLN A 127 1.79 -34.87 1.07
#